data_AF-A0A7V8XSK0-F1
#
_entry.id   AF-A0A7V8XSK0-F1
#
_cell.length_a   1.000
_cell.length_b   1.000
_cell.length_c   1.000
_cell.angle_alpha   90.00
_cell.angle_beta   90.00
_cell.angle_gamma   90.00
#
_symmetry.space_group_name_H-M   'P 1'
#
loop_
_entity.id
_entity.type
_entity.pdbx_description
1 polymer ?
#
loop_
_entity_poly.entity_id
_entity_poly.type
_entity_poly.pdbx_seq_one_letter_code
_entity_poly.pdbx_strand_id
1 'polypeptide(L)'
;LSSPVQSGELQIIKLAKSGTTVKPGDVVVQFDGSTLQRTIQEKQSELRQADAEIEQTKALSRITEEQNSTALMKAQYDLQRAKLDVQKGDTIPRIQLEQAKLVVNDAEQRLKELGAKIRSDKTAAEASVAGKRRRREKAIADLERAQRGLQNLELKAPAAGMINVLPNPRSGGMFGGGEQEFREGDRAWAGANVLELPDLSSVHLEARLDESDRGRLNPGQDAMVKIEAVPGREFKARIDRISLLARVDFSSGWPPPKNFDLGLVLLEGDPRIRPGMTAVARIATERIPDVVLVPSESVSQKDGSPIVYQLDGSMFREQRIEISRRGKEQAVVTSGVAPGDRIATRRPSAELIRRP
;
A
#
# COMPACT_ATOMS: atom_id res chain seq x y z
N LEU A 1 8.70 -0.47 -3.36
CA LEU A 1 8.89 0.87 -3.96
C LEU A 1 9.26 0.68 -5.43
N SER A 2 8.48 1.27 -6.33
CA SER A 2 8.52 0.97 -7.77
C SER A 2 8.74 2.20 -8.63
N SER A 3 9.31 1.97 -9.81
CA SER A 3 9.52 3.00 -10.84
C SER A 3 8.18 3.60 -11.31
N PRO A 4 8.09 4.92 -11.50
CA PRO A 4 6.87 5.58 -11.97
C PRO A 4 6.33 5.02 -13.29
N VAL A 5 5.04 4.66 -13.31
CA VAL A 5 4.40 4.01 -14.48
C VAL A 5 4.25 4.96 -15.68
N GLN A 6 4.25 6.28 -15.45
CA GLN A 6 3.99 7.30 -16.47
C GLN A 6 5.22 7.72 -17.27
N SER A 7 6.39 7.16 -16.96
CA SER A 7 7.68 7.66 -17.45
C SER A 7 8.49 6.50 -18.00
N GLY A 8 8.13 5.98 -19.19
CA GLY A 8 8.91 5.05 -20.01
C GLY A 8 9.97 4.17 -19.32
N GLU A 9 11.18 4.13 -19.88
CA GLU A 9 12.36 3.61 -19.18
C GLU A 9 13.13 4.78 -18.57
N LEU A 10 13.37 4.72 -17.26
CA LEU A 10 14.08 5.74 -16.51
C LEU A 10 15.43 5.22 -16.05
N GLN A 11 16.45 6.06 -16.16
CA GLN A 11 17.77 5.76 -15.61
C GLN A 11 17.82 6.12 -14.12
N ILE A 12 18.38 5.24 -13.30
CA ILE A 12 18.60 5.49 -11.88
C ILE A 12 19.86 6.34 -11.72
N ILE A 13 19.73 7.55 -11.15
CA ILE A 13 20.86 8.42 -10.83
C ILE A 13 21.42 8.09 -9.46
N LYS A 14 20.53 7.92 -8.48
CA LYS A 14 20.90 7.68 -7.09
C LYS A 14 20.09 6.53 -6.52
N LEU A 15 20.77 5.63 -5.82
CA LEU A 15 20.13 4.46 -5.20
C LEU A 15 20.71 4.21 -3.82
N ALA A 16 19.83 4.11 -2.83
CA ALA A 16 20.21 3.65 -1.49
C ALA A 16 20.64 2.18 -1.54
N LYS A 17 21.73 1.86 -0.84
CA LYS A 17 22.29 0.50 -0.82
C LYS A 17 21.46 -0.44 0.05
N SER A 18 21.40 -1.72 -0.32
CA SER A 18 20.86 -2.78 0.55
C SER A 18 21.52 -2.74 1.93
N GLY A 19 20.71 -2.87 2.99
CA GLY A 19 21.16 -2.83 4.38
C GLY A 19 21.21 -1.44 5.02
N THR A 20 21.01 -0.36 4.26
CA THR A 20 20.95 1.00 4.83
C THR A 20 19.63 1.23 5.58
N THR A 21 19.71 1.85 6.75
CA THR A 21 18.52 2.24 7.55
C THR A 21 18.10 3.66 7.16
N VAL A 22 16.82 3.83 6.89
CA VAL A 22 16.23 5.12 6.48
C VAL A 22 15.09 5.55 7.39
N LYS A 23 14.81 6.84 7.40
CA LYS A 23 13.69 7.47 8.09
C LYS A 23 12.57 7.77 7.09
N PRO A 24 11.32 7.97 7.57
CA PRO A 24 10.23 8.39 6.71
C PRO A 24 10.58 9.71 6.00
N GLY A 25 10.40 9.75 4.68
CA GLY A 25 10.68 10.92 3.84
C GLY A 25 12.08 10.98 3.23
N ASP A 26 13.01 10.11 3.65
CA ASP A 26 14.33 10.03 3.03
C ASP A 26 14.21 9.59 1.56
N VAL A 27 14.97 10.21 0.66
CA VAL A 27 15.01 9.84 -0.77
C VAL A 27 15.85 8.59 -0.94
N VAL A 28 15.22 7.51 -1.43
CA VAL A 28 15.82 6.19 -1.57
C VAL A 28 16.16 5.84 -3.01
N VAL A 29 15.40 6.36 -3.97
CA VAL A 29 15.70 6.27 -5.41
C VAL A 29 15.49 7.63 -6.03
N GLN A 30 16.42 8.05 -6.88
CA GLN A 30 16.25 9.20 -7.75
C GLN A 30 16.47 8.77 -9.19
N PHE A 31 15.48 9.02 -10.04
CA PHE A 31 15.56 8.79 -11.47
C PHE A 31 15.97 10.06 -12.23
N ASP A 32 16.49 9.90 -13.46
CA ASP A 32 16.80 11.02 -14.33
C ASP A 32 15.54 11.78 -14.77
N GLY A 33 15.45 13.02 -14.32
CA GLY A 33 14.36 13.95 -14.63
C GLY A 33 14.71 15.01 -15.67
N SER A 34 15.87 14.93 -16.33
CA SER A 34 16.34 15.94 -17.30
C SER A 34 15.31 16.20 -18.42
N THR A 35 14.65 15.16 -18.92
CA THR A 35 13.59 15.26 -19.94
C THR A 35 12.34 15.93 -19.39
N LEU A 36 11.87 15.53 -18.21
CA LEU A 36 10.71 16.14 -17.54
C LEU A 36 10.96 17.60 -17.16
N GLN A 37 12.17 17.96 -16.73
CA GLN A 37 12.55 19.35 -16.46
C GLN A 37 12.46 20.21 -17.72
N ARG A 38 12.93 19.70 -18.87
CA ARG A 38 12.78 20.38 -20.16
C ARG A 38 11.30 20.56 -20.52
N THR A 39 10.50 19.52 -20.37
CA THR A 39 9.04 19.60 -20.59
C THR A 39 8.38 20.62 -19.67
N ILE A 40 8.78 20.70 -18.40
CA ILE A 40 8.28 21.73 -17.46
C ILE A 40 8.61 23.13 -17.97
N GLN A 41 9.83 23.38 -18.44
CA GLN A 41 10.22 24.69 -18.99
C GLN A 41 9.42 25.05 -20.26
N GLU A 42 9.16 24.07 -21.12
CA GLU A 42 8.30 24.21 -22.30
C GLU A 42 6.86 24.57 -21.88
N LYS A 43 6.27 23.83 -20.93
CA LYS A 43 4.90 24.09 -20.42
C LYS A 43 4.77 25.41 -19.67
N GLN A 44 5.80 25.83 -18.94
CA GLN A 44 5.85 27.17 -18.35
C GLN A 44 5.87 28.26 -19.42
N SER A 45 6.54 28.04 -20.55
CA SER A 45 6.56 28.98 -21.66
C SER A 45 5.22 29.04 -22.39
N GLU A 46 4.57 27.89 -22.60
CA GLU A 46 3.19 27.83 -23.13
C GLU A 46 2.19 28.58 -22.22
N LEU A 47 2.32 28.45 -20.89
CA LEU A 47 1.50 29.19 -19.94
C LEU A 47 1.70 30.70 -20.06
N ARG A 48 2.95 31.16 -20.10
CA ARG A 48 3.27 32.59 -20.29
C ARG A 48 2.70 33.13 -21.60
N GLN A 49 2.76 32.35 -22.67
CA GLN A 49 2.15 32.72 -23.95
C GLN A 49 0.62 32.82 -23.83
N ALA A 50 -0.03 31.88 -23.17
CA ALA A 50 -1.49 31.93 -22.95
C ALA A 50 -1.90 33.15 -22.11
N ASP A 51 -1.12 33.51 -21.08
CA ASP A 51 -1.34 34.72 -20.28
C ASP A 51 -1.22 35.99 -21.13
N ALA A 52 -0.18 36.08 -21.97
CA ALA A 52 0.02 37.22 -22.87
C ALA A 52 -1.12 37.35 -23.89
N GLU A 53 -1.61 36.24 -24.45
CA GLU A 53 -2.76 36.24 -25.37
C GLU A 53 -4.06 36.73 -24.69
N ILE A 54 -4.27 36.39 -23.41
CA ILE A 54 -5.41 36.88 -22.64
C ILE A 54 -5.33 38.39 -22.45
N GLU A 55 -4.17 38.90 -22.04
CA GLU A 55 -3.97 40.34 -21.83
C GLU A 55 -4.11 41.13 -23.14
N GLN A 56 -3.55 40.62 -24.25
CA GLN A 56 -3.75 41.20 -25.57
C GLN A 56 -5.23 41.25 -25.96
N THR A 57 -5.96 40.16 -25.73
CA THR A 57 -7.41 40.08 -26.06
C THR A 57 -8.20 41.08 -25.22
N LYS A 58 -7.95 41.16 -23.91
CA LYS A 58 -8.60 42.14 -23.02
C LYS A 58 -8.31 43.59 -23.43
N ALA A 59 -7.07 43.89 -23.81
CA ALA A 59 -6.69 45.22 -24.27
C ALA A 59 -7.46 45.61 -25.55
N LEU A 60 -7.58 44.70 -26.52
CA LEU A 60 -8.39 44.90 -27.72
C LEU A 60 -9.87 45.09 -27.37
N SER A 61 -10.43 44.26 -26.49
CA SER A 61 -11.82 44.40 -26.04
C SER A 61 -12.08 45.75 -25.38
N ARG A 62 -11.14 46.26 -24.57
CA ARG A 62 -11.25 47.59 -23.95
C ARG A 62 -11.27 48.70 -25.00
N ILE A 63 -10.42 48.61 -26.03
CA ILE A 63 -10.42 49.59 -27.13
C ILE A 63 -11.78 49.59 -27.84
N THR A 64 -12.34 48.41 -28.15
CA THR A 64 -13.66 48.30 -28.77
C THR A 64 -14.77 48.83 -27.88
N GLU A 65 -14.70 48.58 -26.56
CA GLU A 65 -15.66 49.10 -25.58
C GLU A 65 -15.65 50.64 -25.53
N GLU A 66 -14.48 51.27 -25.53
CA GLU A 66 -14.34 52.73 -25.58
C GLU A 66 -14.87 53.33 -26.90
N GLN A 67 -14.60 52.68 -28.04
CA GLN A 67 -15.15 53.08 -29.34
C GLN A 67 -16.68 52.98 -29.35
N ASN A 68 -17.21 51.88 -28.80
CA ASN A 68 -18.65 51.65 -28.68
C ASN A 68 -19.33 52.66 -27.75
N SER A 69 -18.67 53.01 -26.63
CA SER A 69 -19.12 54.07 -25.72
C SER A 69 -19.20 55.43 -26.42
N THR A 70 -18.16 55.80 -27.16
CA THR A 70 -18.12 57.05 -27.94
C THR A 70 -19.21 57.08 -29.02
N ALA A 71 -19.39 55.96 -29.75
CA ALA A 71 -20.44 55.83 -30.76
C ALA A 71 -21.84 55.95 -30.14
N LEU A 72 -22.05 55.35 -28.96
CA LEU A 72 -23.31 55.41 -28.23
C LEU A 72 -23.61 56.85 -27.79
N MET A 73 -22.64 57.55 -27.20
CA MET A 73 -22.80 58.96 -26.81
C MET A 73 -23.19 59.83 -28.02
N LYS A 74 -22.55 59.63 -29.18
CA LYS A 74 -22.89 60.35 -30.41
C LYS A 74 -24.32 60.05 -30.86
N ALA A 75 -24.71 58.78 -30.90
CA ALA A 75 -26.06 58.39 -31.30
C ALA A 75 -27.15 58.92 -30.33
N GLN A 76 -26.86 58.95 -29.02
CA GLN A 76 -27.75 59.56 -28.02
C GLN A 76 -27.89 61.06 -28.22
N TYR A 77 -26.77 61.76 -28.48
CA TYR A 77 -26.78 63.18 -28.77
C TYR A 77 -27.58 63.52 -30.04
N ASP A 78 -27.37 62.76 -31.12
CA ASP A 78 -28.11 62.94 -32.39
C ASP A 78 -29.62 62.74 -32.19
N LEU A 79 -30.02 61.73 -31.41
CA LEU A 79 -31.40 61.50 -31.05
C LEU A 79 -32.00 62.64 -30.22
N GLN A 80 -31.27 63.11 -29.20
CA GLN A 80 -31.73 64.19 -28.34
C GLN A 80 -31.89 65.49 -29.13
N ARG A 81 -30.97 65.77 -30.05
CA ARG A 81 -31.08 66.91 -30.98
C ARG A 81 -32.31 66.79 -31.88
N ALA A 82 -32.54 65.62 -32.50
CA ALA A 82 -33.72 65.41 -33.33
C ALA A 82 -35.03 65.60 -32.54
N LYS A 83 -35.08 65.17 -31.28
CA LYS A 83 -36.23 65.39 -30.39
C LYS A 83 -36.45 66.87 -30.07
N LEU A 84 -35.38 67.62 -29.83
CA LEU A 84 -35.45 69.06 -29.61
C LEU A 84 -35.99 69.82 -30.83
N ASP A 85 -35.64 69.38 -32.05
CA ASP A 85 -36.13 70.01 -33.28
C ASP A 85 -37.64 69.76 -33.48
N VAL A 86 -38.17 68.60 -33.05
CA VAL A 86 -39.62 68.34 -33.01
C VAL A 86 -40.32 69.19 -31.93
N GLN A 87 -39.69 69.41 -30.77
CA GLN A 87 -40.26 70.23 -29.68
C GLN A 87 -40.40 71.72 -30.03
N LYS A 88 -39.59 72.23 -30.96
CA LYS A 88 -39.73 73.60 -31.51
C LYS A 88 -40.91 73.75 -32.48
N GLY A 89 -41.75 72.71 -32.62
CA GLY A 89 -42.78 72.52 -33.64
C GLY A 89 -43.92 73.54 -33.70
N ASP A 90 -44.14 74.36 -32.67
CA ASP A 90 -45.23 75.35 -32.67
C ASP A 90 -45.04 76.49 -33.70
N THR A 91 -43.84 76.61 -34.29
CA THR A 91 -43.48 77.67 -35.25
C THR A 91 -43.27 77.16 -36.69
N ILE A 92 -43.52 75.87 -36.97
CA ILE A 92 -43.03 75.20 -38.18
C ILE A 92 -44.18 74.62 -39.03
N PRO A 93 -44.16 74.72 -40.38
CA PRO A 93 -45.18 74.13 -41.24
C PRO A 93 -45.39 72.62 -41.03
N ARG A 94 -46.63 72.16 -41.17
CA ARG A 94 -47.08 70.78 -40.92
C ARG A 94 -46.24 69.70 -41.63
N ILE A 95 -45.77 69.98 -42.85
CA ILE A 95 -44.90 69.09 -43.64
C ILE A 95 -43.50 68.95 -43.00
N GLN A 96 -42.94 70.04 -42.49
CA GLN A 96 -41.62 70.05 -41.84
C GLN A 96 -41.66 69.35 -40.48
N LEU A 97 -42.78 69.45 -39.76
CA LEU A 97 -43.00 68.70 -38.53
C LEU A 97 -43.00 67.17 -38.79
N GLU A 98 -43.69 66.71 -39.84
CA GLU A 98 -43.68 65.28 -40.21
C GLU A 98 -42.29 64.81 -40.65
N GLN A 99 -41.52 65.64 -41.37
CA GLN A 99 -40.12 65.34 -41.69
C GLN A 99 -39.25 65.22 -40.43
N ALA A 100 -39.40 66.13 -39.46
CA ALA A 100 -38.65 66.07 -38.21
C ALA A 100 -38.98 64.80 -37.38
N LYS A 101 -40.25 64.36 -37.38
CA LYS A 101 -40.65 63.08 -36.78
C LYS A 101 -39.98 61.88 -37.44
N LEU A 102 -39.85 61.88 -38.78
CA LEU A 102 -39.12 60.82 -39.50
C LEU A 102 -37.65 60.77 -39.10
N VAL A 103 -36.99 61.92 -38.92
CA VAL A 103 -35.59 62.00 -38.45
C VAL A 103 -35.45 61.45 -37.03
N VAL A 104 -36.40 61.73 -36.14
CA VAL A 104 -36.41 61.11 -34.79
C VAL A 104 -36.51 59.60 -34.89
N ASN A 105 -37.44 59.07 -35.70
CA ASN A 105 -37.60 57.63 -35.85
C ASN A 105 -36.34 56.96 -36.41
N ASP A 106 -35.71 57.53 -37.44
CA ASP A 106 -34.43 57.06 -37.98
C ASP A 106 -33.31 57.08 -36.91
N ALA A 107 -33.22 58.15 -36.11
CA ALA A 107 -32.25 58.22 -35.02
C ALA A 107 -32.53 57.18 -33.90
N GLU A 108 -33.79 56.90 -33.57
CA GLU A 108 -34.17 55.84 -32.62
C GLU A 108 -33.81 54.45 -33.15
N GLN A 109 -34.05 54.19 -34.43
CA GLN A 109 -33.68 52.93 -35.08
C GLN A 109 -32.15 52.73 -35.06
N ARG A 110 -31.38 53.75 -35.44
CA ARG A 110 -29.90 53.70 -35.38
C ARG A 110 -29.38 53.45 -33.98
N LEU A 111 -29.95 54.10 -32.96
CA LEU A 111 -29.58 53.87 -31.56
C LEU A 111 -29.88 52.42 -31.15
N LYS A 112 -31.03 51.88 -31.56
CA LYS A 112 -31.43 50.50 -31.27
C LYS A 112 -30.50 49.48 -31.96
N GLU A 113 -30.16 49.72 -33.23
CA GLU A 113 -29.21 48.90 -33.99
C GLU A 113 -27.81 48.94 -33.36
N LEU A 114 -27.33 50.12 -32.99
CA LEU A 114 -26.05 50.28 -32.29
C LEU A 114 -26.07 49.56 -30.95
N GLY A 115 -27.14 49.67 -30.17
CA GLY A 115 -27.29 48.93 -28.90
C GLY A 115 -27.32 47.41 -29.09
N ALA A 116 -27.87 46.90 -30.20
CA ALA A 116 -27.77 45.48 -30.56
C ALA A 116 -26.33 45.09 -30.93
N LYS A 117 -25.63 45.92 -31.71
CA LYS A 117 -24.23 45.71 -32.07
C LYS A 117 -23.30 45.69 -30.85
N ILE A 118 -23.43 46.65 -29.94
CA ILE A 118 -22.62 46.73 -28.71
C ILE A 118 -22.81 45.48 -27.85
N ARG A 119 -24.05 44.99 -27.71
CA ARG A 119 -24.33 43.74 -27.00
C ARG A 119 -23.67 42.56 -27.68
N SER A 120 -23.75 42.47 -29.01
CA SER A 120 -23.07 41.44 -29.79
C SER A 120 -21.55 41.49 -29.59
N ASP A 121 -20.94 42.66 -29.73
CA ASP A 121 -19.49 42.86 -29.57
C ASP A 121 -19.03 42.47 -28.15
N LYS A 122 -19.81 42.85 -27.12
CA LYS A 122 -19.54 42.46 -25.74
C LYS A 122 -19.58 40.95 -25.55
N THR A 123 -20.62 40.29 -26.05
CA THR A 123 -20.71 38.81 -25.97
C THR A 123 -19.59 38.11 -26.73
N ALA A 124 -19.17 38.64 -27.89
CA ALA A 124 -18.06 38.10 -28.65
C ALA A 124 -16.71 38.28 -27.92
N ALA A 125 -16.49 39.44 -27.29
CA ALA A 125 -15.31 39.71 -26.48
C ALA A 125 -15.23 38.76 -25.26
N GLU A 126 -16.34 38.61 -24.52
CA GLU A 126 -16.43 37.70 -23.38
C GLU A 126 -16.15 36.25 -23.80
N ALA A 127 -16.74 35.80 -24.92
CA ALA A 127 -16.50 34.47 -25.48
C ALA A 127 -15.04 34.26 -25.89
N SER A 128 -14.40 35.27 -26.49
CA SER A 128 -12.99 35.23 -26.87
C SER A 128 -12.08 35.10 -25.64
N VAL A 129 -12.29 35.94 -24.62
CA VAL A 129 -11.55 35.87 -23.36
C VAL A 129 -11.78 34.53 -22.67
N ALA A 130 -13.01 34.02 -22.63
CA ALA A 130 -13.33 32.71 -22.06
C ALA A 130 -12.62 31.56 -22.82
N GLY A 131 -12.55 31.65 -24.16
CA GLY A 131 -11.77 30.72 -24.99
C GLY A 131 -10.28 30.71 -24.61
N LYS A 132 -9.67 31.89 -24.46
CA LYS A 132 -8.27 32.03 -24.05
C LYS A 132 -8.03 31.56 -22.61
N ARG A 133 -8.95 31.82 -21.69
CA ARG A 133 -8.90 31.31 -20.30
C ARG A 133 -8.89 29.78 -20.25
N ARG A 134 -9.74 29.11 -21.04
CA ARG A 134 -9.73 27.64 -21.13
C ARG A 134 -8.39 27.09 -21.64
N ARG A 135 -7.75 27.79 -22.58
CA ARG A 135 -6.40 27.42 -23.05
C ARG A 135 -5.35 27.56 -21.94
N ARG A 136 -5.42 28.64 -21.14
CA ARG A 136 -4.57 28.85 -19.97
C ARG A 136 -4.78 27.76 -18.92
N GLU A 137 -6.02 27.43 -18.58
CA GLU A 137 -6.35 26.36 -17.63
C GLU A 137 -5.78 25.00 -18.07
N LYS A 138 -5.90 24.68 -19.37
CA LYS A 138 -5.26 23.49 -19.94
C LYS A 138 -3.73 23.52 -19.75
N ALA A 139 -3.08 24.64 -20.05
CA ALA A 139 -1.63 24.79 -19.87
C ALA A 139 -1.19 24.62 -18.41
N ILE A 140 -1.98 25.13 -17.45
CA ILE A 140 -1.75 24.93 -16.01
C ILE A 140 -1.86 23.44 -15.65
N ALA A 141 -2.94 22.78 -16.07
CA ALA A 141 -3.15 21.37 -15.77
C ALA A 141 -2.03 20.47 -16.35
N ASP A 142 -1.55 20.79 -17.55
CA ASP A 142 -0.45 20.09 -18.19
C ASP A 142 0.89 20.36 -17.47
N LEU A 143 1.15 21.59 -17.03
CA LEU A 143 2.31 21.95 -16.21
C LEU A 143 2.32 21.21 -14.88
N GLU A 144 1.19 21.21 -14.15
CA GLU A 144 1.06 20.49 -12.89
C GLU A 144 1.25 18.98 -13.07
N ARG A 145 0.75 18.40 -14.17
CA ARG A 145 0.98 16.98 -14.48
C ARG A 145 2.47 16.70 -14.62
N ALA A 146 3.20 17.55 -15.35
CA ALA A 146 4.66 17.40 -15.51
C ALA A 146 5.40 17.57 -14.17
N GLN A 147 5.00 18.53 -13.34
CA GLN A 147 5.58 18.74 -12.01
C GLN A 147 5.33 17.56 -11.06
N ARG A 148 4.12 17.00 -11.03
CA ARG A 148 3.82 15.77 -10.28
C ARG A 148 4.64 14.59 -10.78
N GLY A 149 4.81 14.47 -12.11
CA GLY A 149 5.68 13.48 -12.72
C GLY A 149 7.13 13.60 -12.21
N LEU A 150 7.67 14.82 -12.15
CA LEU A 150 9.02 15.07 -11.63
C LEU A 150 9.15 14.70 -10.14
N GLN A 151 8.15 15.00 -9.32
CA GLN A 151 8.16 14.60 -7.90
C GLN A 151 8.15 13.08 -7.73
N ASN A 152 7.46 12.36 -8.61
CA ASN A 152 7.42 10.90 -8.57
C ASN A 152 8.74 10.24 -9.01
N LEU A 153 9.66 10.98 -9.66
CA LEU A 153 11.01 10.48 -9.95
C LEU A 153 11.88 10.35 -8.70
N GLU A 154 11.48 10.97 -7.59
CA GLU A 154 12.12 10.80 -6.30
C GLU A 154 11.25 9.88 -5.43
N LEU A 155 11.65 8.63 -5.32
CA LEU A 155 11.00 7.70 -4.41
C LEU A 155 11.49 7.97 -2.99
N LYS A 156 10.55 8.25 -2.10
CA LYS A 156 10.80 8.48 -0.68
C LYS A 156 10.38 7.28 0.14
N ALA A 157 11.09 7.03 1.24
CA ALA A 157 10.76 5.99 2.19
C ALA A 157 9.42 6.32 2.90
N PRO A 158 8.40 5.44 2.86
CA PRO A 158 7.11 5.67 3.52
C PRO A 158 7.18 5.47 5.04
N ALA A 159 8.14 4.68 5.51
CA ALA A 159 8.33 4.36 6.93
C ALA A 159 9.82 4.31 7.26
N ALA A 160 10.14 4.22 8.57
CA ALA A 160 11.49 3.89 8.99
C ALA A 160 11.74 2.40 8.77
N GLY A 161 12.93 2.03 8.28
CA GLY A 161 13.24 0.63 8.04
C GLY A 161 14.59 0.43 7.35
N MET A 162 14.93 -0.83 7.12
CA MET A 162 16.13 -1.21 6.37
C MET A 162 15.76 -1.49 4.92
N ILE A 163 16.52 -0.94 3.98
CA ILE A 163 16.27 -1.13 2.55
C ILE A 163 16.82 -2.47 2.08
N ASN A 164 16.04 -3.18 1.26
CA ASN A 164 16.52 -4.29 0.45
C ASN A 164 16.32 -3.94 -1.03
N VAL A 165 17.41 -3.87 -1.80
CA VAL A 165 17.34 -3.61 -3.24
C VAL A 165 17.00 -4.91 -3.95
N LEU A 166 16.04 -4.86 -4.87
CA LEU A 166 15.59 -6.05 -5.57
C LEU A 166 16.53 -6.41 -6.73
N PRO A 167 16.58 -7.69 -7.11
CA PRO A 167 17.27 -8.12 -8.33
C PRO A 167 16.69 -7.44 -9.56
N ASN A 168 17.57 -7.01 -10.46
CA ASN A 168 17.23 -6.53 -11.79
C ASN A 168 17.22 -7.72 -12.76
N PRO A 169 16.04 -8.23 -13.18
CA PRO A 169 15.96 -9.38 -14.09
C PRO A 169 16.53 -9.09 -15.48
N ARG A 170 16.78 -7.82 -15.81
CA ARG A 170 17.38 -7.39 -17.09
C ARG A 170 18.89 -7.17 -17.01
N SER A 171 19.49 -7.22 -15.82
CA SER A 171 20.95 -7.10 -15.67
C SER A 171 21.68 -8.42 -15.95
N GLY A 172 20.95 -9.51 -16.18
CA GLY A 172 21.52 -10.81 -16.54
C GLY A 172 22.15 -10.76 -17.93
N GLY A 173 23.48 -10.89 -17.99
CA GLY A 173 24.19 -11.01 -19.27
C GLY A 173 23.80 -12.29 -20.01
N MET A 174 23.97 -12.30 -21.34
CA MET A 174 23.65 -13.42 -22.24
C MET A 174 24.32 -14.77 -21.86
N PHE A 175 25.28 -14.74 -20.93
CA PHE A 175 26.05 -15.88 -20.44
C PHE A 175 25.82 -16.19 -18.94
N GLY A 176 24.59 -16.04 -18.45
CA GLY A 176 24.19 -16.63 -17.16
C GLY A 176 24.87 -16.05 -15.92
N GLY A 177 25.20 -14.76 -15.93
CA GLY A 177 25.49 -14.05 -14.69
C GLY A 177 24.18 -13.85 -13.92
N GLY A 178 24.07 -14.42 -12.73
CA GLY A 178 22.85 -14.37 -11.91
C GLY A 178 22.28 -12.96 -11.75
N GLU A 179 21.00 -12.89 -11.37
CA GLU A 179 20.29 -11.62 -11.15
C GLU A 179 21.08 -10.73 -10.19
N GLN A 180 21.54 -9.57 -10.68
CA GLN A 180 22.26 -8.60 -9.86
C GLN A 180 21.25 -7.58 -9.35
N GLU A 181 21.43 -7.07 -8.15
CA GLU A 181 20.63 -5.95 -7.63
C GLU A 181 20.69 -4.76 -8.59
N PHE A 182 19.62 -3.96 -8.64
CA PHE A 182 19.64 -2.68 -9.35
C PHE A 182 20.81 -1.81 -8.88
N ARG A 183 21.45 -1.11 -9.83
CA ARG A 183 22.55 -0.17 -9.55
C ARG A 183 22.29 1.22 -10.10
N GLU A 184 23.01 2.19 -9.57
CA GLU A 184 23.12 3.51 -10.19
C GLU A 184 23.63 3.36 -11.63
N GLY A 185 22.94 4.01 -12.57
CA GLY A 185 23.17 3.88 -14.01
C GLY A 185 22.24 2.89 -14.71
N ASP A 186 21.60 1.96 -14.00
CA ASP A 186 20.66 1.01 -14.60
C ASP A 186 19.38 1.69 -15.08
N ARG A 187 18.71 1.05 -16.04
CA ARG A 187 17.39 1.47 -16.52
C ARG A 187 16.28 0.63 -15.88
N ALA A 188 15.34 1.31 -15.21
CA ALA A 188 14.13 0.72 -14.69
C ALA A 188 12.96 1.00 -15.63
N TRP A 189 12.18 -0.02 -15.98
CA TRP A 189 10.95 0.15 -16.74
C TRP A 189 9.82 0.68 -15.86
N ALA A 190 8.79 1.25 -16.49
CA ALA A 190 7.56 1.68 -15.84
C ALA A 190 6.97 0.58 -14.93
N GLY A 191 6.85 0.87 -13.62
CA GLY A 191 6.31 -0.07 -12.64
C GLY A 191 7.28 -1.13 -12.11
N ALA A 192 8.56 -1.11 -12.51
CA ALA A 192 9.57 -2.02 -11.98
C ALA A 192 9.71 -1.88 -10.46
N ASN A 193 9.65 -2.98 -9.72
CA ASN A 193 9.98 -2.96 -8.29
C ASN A 193 11.49 -2.86 -8.12
N VAL A 194 11.98 -1.71 -7.64
CA VAL A 194 13.42 -1.44 -7.52
C VAL A 194 13.92 -1.81 -6.13
N LEU A 195 13.12 -1.55 -5.10
CA LEU A 195 13.47 -1.85 -3.72
C LEU A 195 12.26 -2.14 -2.86
N GLU A 196 12.50 -2.81 -1.75
CA GLU A 196 11.52 -3.07 -0.71
C GLU A 196 11.99 -2.54 0.65
N LEU A 197 11.02 -2.25 1.51
CA LEU A 197 11.24 -1.77 2.86
C LEU A 197 10.42 -2.68 3.79
N PRO A 198 11.00 -3.82 4.24
CA PRO A 198 10.32 -4.73 5.13
C PRO A 198 10.01 -4.06 6.47
N ASP A 199 8.79 -4.26 6.96
CA ASP A 199 8.40 -3.90 8.31
C ASP A 199 8.88 -5.00 9.27
N LEU A 200 9.68 -4.62 10.26
CA LEU A 200 10.23 -5.52 11.27
C LEU A 200 9.48 -5.47 12.61
N SER A 201 8.39 -4.68 12.69
CA SER A 201 7.59 -4.53 13.92
C SER A 201 6.80 -5.79 14.25
N SER A 202 6.32 -6.51 13.24
CA SER A 202 5.60 -7.79 13.37
C SER A 202 6.32 -8.88 12.60
N VAL A 203 6.86 -9.88 13.31
CA VAL A 203 7.51 -11.03 12.69
C VAL A 203 6.50 -12.17 12.54
N HIS A 204 6.28 -12.56 11.29
CA HIS A 204 5.47 -13.72 10.93
C HIS A 204 6.40 -14.87 10.53
N LEU A 205 6.04 -16.10 10.92
CA LEU A 205 6.68 -17.30 10.42
C LEU A 205 5.68 -18.11 9.62
N GLU A 206 6.18 -18.66 8.53
CA GLU A 206 5.48 -19.63 7.73
C GLU A 206 6.15 -20.98 7.92
N ALA A 207 5.36 -21.98 8.34
CA ALA A 207 5.80 -23.35 8.51
C ALA A 207 4.93 -24.27 7.66
N ARG A 208 5.51 -25.37 7.18
CA ARG A 208 4.76 -26.45 6.53
C ARG A 208 4.31 -27.44 7.60
N LEU A 209 3.01 -27.73 7.60
CA LEU A 209 2.36 -28.66 8.52
C LEU A 209 1.89 -29.89 7.75
N ASP A 210 2.24 -31.08 8.22
CA ASP A 210 1.78 -32.35 7.64
C ASP A 210 0.25 -32.52 7.82
N GLU A 211 -0.41 -33.11 6.82
CA GLU A 211 -1.86 -33.40 6.86
C GLU A 211 -2.26 -34.21 8.10
N SER A 212 -1.41 -35.12 8.57
CA SER A 212 -1.67 -35.94 9.76
C SER A 212 -1.77 -35.15 11.07
N ASP A 213 -1.09 -34.01 11.16
CA ASP A 213 -1.07 -33.16 12.36
C ASP A 213 -2.05 -31.98 12.28
N ARG A 214 -2.62 -31.70 11.09
CA ARG A 214 -3.59 -30.62 10.87
C ARG A 214 -4.79 -30.67 11.81
N GLY A 215 -5.29 -31.86 12.10
CA GLY A 215 -6.47 -32.07 12.97
C GLY A 215 -6.21 -31.82 14.46
N ARG A 216 -4.94 -31.72 14.87
CA ARG A 216 -4.54 -31.54 16.27
C ARG A 216 -4.23 -30.08 16.63
N LEU A 217 -4.14 -29.22 15.62
CA LEU A 217 -3.79 -27.81 15.78
C LEU A 217 -4.99 -26.90 15.55
N ASN A 218 -5.10 -25.89 16.40
CA ASN A 218 -6.15 -24.88 16.34
C ASN A 218 -5.53 -23.48 16.30
N PRO A 219 -6.10 -22.53 15.51
CA PRO A 219 -5.75 -21.13 15.62
C PRO A 219 -5.84 -20.63 17.07
N GLY A 220 -4.92 -19.77 17.47
CA GLY A 220 -4.83 -19.22 18.83
C GLY A 220 -3.96 -20.02 19.81
N GLN A 221 -3.51 -21.23 19.47
CA GLN A 221 -2.62 -22.01 20.33
C GLN A 221 -1.26 -21.35 20.52
N ASP A 222 -0.71 -21.47 21.73
CA ASP A 222 0.62 -20.98 22.06
C ASP A 222 1.70 -21.91 21.50
N ALA A 223 2.78 -21.31 21.01
CA ALA A 223 3.92 -21.97 20.42
C ALA A 223 5.22 -21.38 20.96
N MET A 224 6.27 -22.21 21.03
CA MET A 224 7.62 -21.80 21.40
C MET A 224 8.49 -21.87 20.15
N VAL A 225 9.10 -20.75 19.77
CA VAL A 225 9.91 -20.61 18.56
C VAL A 225 11.37 -20.41 18.94
N LYS A 226 12.26 -21.18 18.31
CA LYS A 226 13.70 -21.01 18.41
C LYS A 226 14.25 -20.62 17.03
N ILE A 227 14.95 -19.50 16.97
CA ILE A 227 15.56 -18.98 15.73
C ILE A 227 17.03 -19.38 15.74
N GLU A 228 17.51 -20.06 14.69
CA GLU A 228 18.88 -20.59 14.66
C GLU A 228 19.93 -19.49 14.79
N ALA A 229 19.67 -18.34 14.14
CA ALA A 229 20.55 -17.17 14.15
C ALA A 229 20.58 -16.41 15.50
N VAL A 230 19.69 -16.73 16.45
CA VAL A 230 19.62 -16.09 17.78
C VAL A 230 19.71 -17.16 18.87
N PRO A 231 20.92 -17.72 19.12
CA PRO A 231 21.09 -18.81 20.08
C PRO A 231 20.78 -18.37 21.52
N GLY A 232 20.26 -19.31 22.32
CA GLY A 232 20.06 -19.14 23.77
C GLY A 232 18.74 -18.44 24.18
N ARG A 233 17.89 -18.05 23.23
CA ARG A 233 16.57 -17.47 23.51
C ARG A 233 15.47 -18.26 22.81
N GLU A 234 14.37 -18.50 23.53
CA GLU A 234 13.12 -19.00 22.96
C GLU A 234 12.10 -17.86 22.96
N PHE A 235 11.34 -17.76 21.87
CA PHE A 235 10.34 -16.72 21.65
C PHE A 235 8.95 -17.31 21.79
N LYS A 236 8.08 -16.62 22.51
CA LYS A 236 6.66 -16.97 22.55
C LYS A 236 6.01 -16.53 21.24
N ALA A 237 5.26 -17.44 20.64
CA ALA A 237 4.48 -17.20 19.44
C ALA A 237 3.08 -17.75 19.60
N ARG A 238 2.19 -17.38 18.68
CA ARG A 238 0.83 -17.90 18.61
C ARG A 238 0.50 -18.31 17.18
N ILE A 239 -0.28 -19.37 17.03
CA ILE A 239 -0.87 -19.74 15.74
C ILE A 239 -1.86 -18.67 15.33
N ASP A 240 -1.56 -17.95 14.26
CA ASP A 240 -2.44 -16.96 13.67
C ASP A 240 -3.45 -17.63 12.73
N ARG A 241 -2.94 -18.44 11.81
CA ARG A 241 -3.77 -19.11 10.79
C ARG A 241 -3.22 -20.46 10.39
N ILE A 242 -4.12 -21.32 9.95
CA ILE A 242 -3.79 -22.59 9.30
C ILE A 242 -4.54 -22.62 7.97
N SER A 243 -3.83 -22.83 6.87
CA SER A 243 -4.43 -22.89 5.54
C SER A 243 -5.57 -23.91 5.49
N LEU A 244 -6.63 -23.59 4.74
CA LEU A 244 -7.73 -24.51 4.46
C LEU A 244 -7.40 -25.45 3.30
N LEU A 245 -6.54 -25.02 2.38
CA LEU A 245 -6.15 -25.78 1.22
C LEU A 245 -4.78 -26.42 1.48
N ALA A 246 -4.71 -27.74 1.29
CA ALA A 246 -3.45 -28.45 1.24
C ALA A 246 -2.72 -28.11 -0.07
N ARG A 247 -1.40 -27.88 0.01
CA ARG A 247 -0.51 -27.82 -1.14
C ARG A 247 0.23 -29.13 -1.27
N VAL A 248 0.28 -29.65 -2.49
CA VAL A 248 1.11 -30.82 -2.81
C VAL A 248 2.55 -30.35 -2.92
N ASP A 249 3.43 -30.90 -2.08
CA ASP A 249 4.85 -30.57 -2.10
C ASP A 249 5.59 -31.49 -3.07
N PHE A 250 5.74 -31.03 -4.32
CA PHE A 250 6.44 -31.77 -5.37
C PHE A 250 7.96 -31.87 -5.16
N SER A 251 8.56 -31.14 -4.20
CA SER A 251 10.01 -31.21 -3.95
C SER A 251 10.43 -32.27 -2.93
N SER A 252 9.47 -32.94 -2.29
CA SER A 252 9.70 -33.77 -1.09
C SER A 252 9.64 -35.29 -1.34
N GLY A 253 9.76 -35.72 -2.61
CA GLY A 253 9.79 -37.14 -3.03
C GLY A 253 8.44 -37.70 -3.51
N TRP A 254 8.41 -38.96 -3.95
CA TRP A 254 7.19 -39.64 -4.42
C TRP A 254 6.73 -40.71 -3.41
N PRO A 255 5.43 -40.80 -3.07
CA PRO A 255 4.36 -39.88 -3.46
C PRO A 255 4.48 -38.52 -2.75
N PRO A 256 4.12 -37.40 -3.43
CA PRO A 256 4.32 -36.08 -2.87
C PRO A 256 3.40 -35.85 -1.66
N PRO A 257 3.96 -35.49 -0.48
CA PRO A 257 3.16 -35.24 0.70
C PRO A 257 2.27 -34.01 0.51
N LYS A 258 1.09 -34.04 1.14
CA LYS A 258 0.19 -32.89 1.22
C LYS A 258 0.48 -32.12 2.49
N ASN A 259 0.87 -30.86 2.35
CA ASN A 259 1.21 -29.98 3.45
C ASN A 259 0.24 -28.80 3.51
N PHE A 260 -0.09 -28.36 4.72
CA PHE A 260 -0.83 -27.14 4.98
C PHE A 260 0.15 -26.04 5.39
N ASP A 261 -0.12 -24.79 4.98
CA ASP A 261 0.66 -23.66 5.47
C ASP A 261 0.16 -23.26 6.86
N LEU A 262 1.09 -23.15 7.79
CA LEU A 262 0.87 -22.69 9.15
C LEU A 262 1.50 -21.30 9.32
N GLY A 263 0.68 -20.32 9.67
CA GLY A 263 1.11 -18.97 10.03
C GLY A 263 1.24 -18.80 11.54
N LEU A 264 2.42 -18.41 12.00
CA LEU A 264 2.73 -18.10 13.39
C LEU A 264 3.11 -16.62 13.52
N VAL A 265 2.70 -15.98 14.61
CA VAL A 265 3.09 -14.59 14.93
C VAL A 265 3.92 -14.59 16.22
N LEU A 266 5.09 -13.96 16.19
CA LEU A 266 5.87 -13.72 17.40
C LEU A 266 5.17 -12.68 18.28
N LEU A 267 5.06 -12.98 19.57
CA LEU A 267 4.52 -12.04 20.57
C LEU A 267 5.58 -11.04 21.06
N GLU A 268 6.86 -11.38 20.89
CA GLU A 268 8.00 -10.56 21.26
C GLU A 268 8.87 -10.31 20.03
N GLY A 269 9.14 -9.05 19.72
CA GLY A 269 10.13 -8.67 18.72
C GLY A 269 11.56 -8.70 19.29
N ASP A 270 12.54 -8.96 18.44
CA ASP A 270 13.96 -8.82 18.76
C ASP A 270 14.69 -8.19 17.56
N PRO A 271 15.47 -7.11 17.76
CA PRO A 271 16.12 -6.37 16.68
C PRO A 271 17.21 -7.16 15.97
N ARG A 272 17.53 -8.39 16.39
CA ARG A 272 18.45 -9.31 15.69
C ARG A 272 17.75 -10.19 14.67
N ILE A 273 16.43 -10.32 14.74
CA ILE A 273 15.65 -11.13 13.81
C ILE A 273 15.58 -10.41 12.46
N ARG A 274 15.82 -11.14 11.37
CA ARG A 274 15.69 -10.63 10.00
C ARG A 274 14.77 -11.54 9.19
N PRO A 275 14.03 -10.99 8.22
CA PRO A 275 13.30 -11.79 7.24
C PRO A 275 14.23 -12.78 6.54
N GLY A 276 13.71 -13.98 6.24
CA GLY A 276 14.48 -15.05 5.59
C GLY A 276 15.29 -15.95 6.54
N MET A 277 15.29 -15.69 7.86
CA MET A 277 15.93 -16.59 8.83
C MET A 277 15.11 -17.88 9.05
N THR A 278 15.82 -18.99 9.27
CA THR A 278 15.22 -20.27 9.65
C THR A 278 14.87 -20.30 11.14
N ALA A 279 13.71 -20.87 11.46
CA ALA A 279 13.27 -21.07 12.82
C ALA A 279 12.60 -22.43 13.00
N VAL A 280 12.65 -22.95 14.23
CA VAL A 280 11.98 -24.17 14.64
C VAL A 280 10.88 -23.82 15.63
N ALA A 281 9.64 -24.13 15.27
CA ALA A 281 8.49 -23.94 16.14
C ALA A 281 8.12 -25.27 16.84
N ARG A 282 7.90 -25.21 18.15
CA ARG A 282 7.35 -26.29 18.97
C ARG A 282 5.97 -25.88 19.45
N ILE A 283 4.98 -26.67 19.09
CA ILE A 283 3.57 -26.37 19.37
C ILE A 283 3.03 -27.45 20.30
N ALA A 284 2.38 -27.03 21.39
CA ALA A 284 1.70 -27.96 22.28
C ALA A 284 0.38 -28.39 21.63
N THR A 285 0.33 -29.62 21.12
CA THR A 285 -0.87 -30.19 20.48
C THR A 285 -1.96 -30.56 21.49
N GLU A 286 -1.55 -30.93 22.71
CA GLU A 286 -2.47 -31.39 23.74
C GLU A 286 -1.89 -31.10 25.12
N ARG A 287 -2.74 -30.63 26.03
CA ARG A 287 -2.41 -30.44 27.44
C ARG A 287 -3.41 -31.23 28.26
N ILE A 288 -2.92 -32.20 29.02
CA ILE A 288 -3.73 -33.00 29.94
C ILE A 288 -3.46 -32.43 31.34
N PRO A 289 -4.37 -31.62 31.92
CA PRO A 289 -4.21 -31.11 33.28
C PRO A 289 -4.37 -32.24 34.30
N ASP A 290 -3.79 -32.05 35.49
CA ASP A 290 -4.04 -32.88 36.67
C ASP A 290 -3.75 -34.38 36.50
N VAL A 291 -2.62 -34.72 35.89
CA VAL A 291 -2.18 -36.11 35.69
C VAL A 291 -0.90 -36.44 36.42
N VAL A 292 -0.75 -37.71 36.79
CA VAL A 292 0.49 -38.23 37.38
C VAL A 292 1.39 -38.75 36.27
N LEU A 293 2.60 -38.20 36.20
CA LEU A 293 3.64 -38.67 35.30
C LEU A 293 4.51 -39.69 36.02
N VAL A 294 4.64 -40.88 35.43
CA VAL A 294 5.57 -41.91 35.89
C VAL A 294 6.63 -42.17 34.82
N PRO A 295 7.89 -42.48 35.17
CA PRO A 295 8.87 -42.91 34.19
C PRO A 295 8.36 -44.13 33.41
N SER A 296 8.51 -44.14 32.09
CA SER A 296 8.01 -45.23 31.25
C SER A 296 8.61 -46.58 31.64
N GLU A 297 9.83 -46.61 32.19
CA GLU A 297 10.49 -47.81 32.72
C GLU A 297 9.83 -48.40 33.98
N SER A 298 9.10 -47.60 34.75
CA SER A 298 8.40 -48.04 35.97
C SER A 298 7.14 -48.85 35.66
N VAL A 299 6.67 -48.78 34.41
CA VAL A 299 5.44 -49.45 33.97
C VAL A 299 5.76 -50.84 33.47
N SER A 300 5.28 -51.86 34.17
CA SER A 300 5.35 -53.26 33.75
C SER A 300 4.00 -53.74 33.21
N GLN A 301 4.01 -54.84 32.46
CA GLN A 301 2.79 -55.50 32.01
C GLN A 301 2.68 -56.88 32.64
N LYS A 302 1.53 -57.17 33.25
CA LYS A 302 1.22 -58.48 33.83
C LYS A 302 -0.19 -58.86 33.40
N ASP A 303 -0.35 -60.04 32.81
CA ASP A 303 -1.62 -60.56 32.30
C ASP A 303 -2.36 -59.57 31.38
N GLY A 304 -1.59 -58.93 30.48
CA GLY A 304 -2.10 -57.94 29.51
C GLY A 304 -2.40 -56.55 30.09
N SER A 305 -2.37 -56.38 31.42
CA SER A 305 -2.72 -55.12 32.08
C SER A 305 -1.48 -54.34 32.55
N PRO A 306 -1.44 -53.01 32.41
CA PRO A 306 -0.33 -52.21 32.91
C PRO A 306 -0.38 -52.11 34.44
N ILE A 307 0.77 -52.36 35.07
CA ILE A 307 0.96 -52.34 36.52
C ILE A 307 2.22 -51.53 36.89
N VAL A 308 2.24 -51.01 38.11
CA VAL A 308 3.42 -50.44 38.75
C VAL A 308 3.64 -51.11 40.09
N TYR A 309 4.88 -51.08 40.57
CA TYR A 309 5.25 -51.60 41.88
C TYR A 309 5.38 -50.44 42.85
N GLN A 310 4.37 -50.25 43.70
CA GLN A 310 4.36 -49.19 44.72
C GLN A 310 5.04 -49.70 45.98
N LEU A 311 5.89 -48.88 46.59
CA LEU A 311 6.53 -49.19 47.85
C LEU A 311 5.52 -49.07 49.00
N ASP A 312 5.30 -50.18 49.70
CA ASP A 312 4.42 -50.31 50.86
C ASP A 312 5.27 -50.84 52.04
N GLY A 313 5.78 -49.93 52.86
CA GLY A 313 6.77 -50.24 53.89
C GLY A 313 8.14 -50.60 53.30
N SER A 314 8.59 -51.85 53.50
CA SER A 314 9.85 -52.39 52.96
C SER A 314 9.67 -53.28 51.73
N MET A 315 8.42 -53.50 51.30
CA MET A 315 8.05 -54.41 50.21
C MET A 315 7.34 -53.65 49.10
N PHE A 316 7.34 -54.21 47.89
CA PHE A 316 6.61 -53.66 46.76
C PHE A 316 5.26 -54.35 46.59
N ARG A 317 4.20 -53.55 46.50
CA ARG A 317 2.85 -53.99 46.17
C ARG A 317 2.60 -53.78 44.68
N GLU A 318 2.05 -54.81 44.03
CA GLU A 318 1.55 -54.69 42.66
C GLU A 318 0.29 -53.84 42.64
N GLN A 319 0.33 -52.74 41.91
CA GLN A 319 -0.77 -51.82 41.75
C GLN A 319 -1.14 -51.70 40.28
N ARG A 320 -2.39 -52.00 39.95
CA ARG A 320 -2.91 -51.85 38.59
C ARG A 320 -3.13 -50.36 38.30
N ILE A 321 -2.70 -49.93 37.12
CA ILE A 321 -2.80 -48.54 36.69
C ILE A 321 -3.58 -48.42 35.40
N GLU A 322 -4.14 -47.24 35.17
CA GLU A 322 -4.70 -46.87 33.87
C GLU A 322 -3.79 -45.82 33.22
N ILE A 323 -3.40 -46.09 31.98
CA ILE A 323 -2.52 -45.23 31.20
C ILE A 323 -3.33 -44.60 30.09
N SER A 324 -3.41 -43.28 30.08
CA SER A 324 -4.04 -42.55 28.97
C SER A 324 -3.06 -42.36 27.81
N ARG A 325 -1.78 -42.12 28.10
CA ARG A 325 -0.75 -41.93 27.08
C ARG A 325 0.60 -42.45 27.55
N ARG A 326 1.34 -43.10 26.65
CA ARG A 326 2.72 -43.52 26.89
C ARG A 326 3.66 -42.75 25.95
N GLY A 327 4.53 -41.92 26.53
CA GLY A 327 5.63 -41.26 25.84
C GLY A 327 6.93 -42.08 25.90
N LYS A 328 7.99 -41.56 25.26
CA LYS A 328 9.30 -42.23 25.26
C LYS A 328 9.91 -42.33 26.66
N GLU A 329 9.86 -41.24 27.44
CA GLU A 329 10.50 -41.18 28.76
C GLU A 329 9.49 -41.30 29.91
N GLN A 330 8.25 -40.87 29.70
CA GLN A 330 7.21 -40.81 30.72
C GLN A 330 5.87 -41.35 30.20
N ALA A 331 5.10 -41.96 31.09
CA ALA A 331 3.73 -42.36 30.87
C ALA A 331 2.78 -41.51 31.74
N VAL A 332 1.65 -41.14 31.15
CA VAL A 332 0.57 -40.40 31.80
C VAL A 332 -0.38 -41.41 32.43
N VAL A 333 -0.46 -41.40 33.76
CA VAL A 333 -1.31 -42.28 34.56
C VAL A 333 -2.54 -41.48 35.02
N THR A 334 -3.73 -42.00 34.73
CA THR A 334 -5.01 -41.38 35.11
C THR A 334 -5.62 -41.99 36.37
N SER A 335 -5.27 -43.23 36.68
CA SER A 335 -5.77 -43.94 37.87
C SER A 335 -4.75 -44.96 38.37
N GLY A 336 -4.79 -45.20 39.68
CA GLY A 336 -3.99 -46.23 40.37
C GLY A 336 -2.77 -45.71 41.13
N VAL A 337 -2.32 -44.47 40.90
CA VAL A 337 -1.18 -43.84 41.60
C VAL A 337 -1.53 -42.40 41.96
N ALA A 338 -1.20 -41.98 43.18
CA ALA A 338 -1.38 -40.62 43.66
C ALA A 338 -0.05 -39.84 43.71
N PRO A 339 -0.09 -38.50 43.63
CA PRO A 339 1.11 -37.67 43.87
C PRO A 339 1.73 -37.98 45.24
N GLY A 340 3.03 -38.29 45.26
CA GLY A 340 3.79 -38.63 46.47
C GLY A 340 4.04 -40.12 46.68
N ASP A 341 3.36 -40.98 45.92
CA ASP A 341 3.61 -42.43 45.95
C ASP A 341 5.01 -42.76 45.42
N ARG A 342 5.72 -43.63 46.15
CA ARG A 342 7.03 -44.12 45.73
C ARG A 342 6.84 -45.39 44.90
N ILE A 343 7.27 -45.36 43.64
CA ILE A 343 7.19 -46.49 42.72
C ILE A 343 8.59 -46.98 42.34
N ALA A 344 8.72 -48.27 42.04
CA ALA A 344 9.96 -48.84 41.55
C ALA A 344 10.21 -48.41 40.10
N THR A 345 11.42 -47.91 39.80
CA THR A 345 11.82 -47.54 38.43
C THR A 345 12.05 -48.74 37.52
N ARG A 346 12.33 -49.91 38.11
CA ARG A 346 12.46 -51.19 37.42
C ARG A 346 11.74 -52.28 38.21
N ARG A 347 11.41 -53.38 37.53
CA ARG A 347 10.79 -54.54 38.17
C ARG A 347 11.66 -55.04 39.34
N PRO A 348 11.15 -55.01 40.59
CA PRO A 348 11.89 -55.52 41.74
C PRO A 348 12.03 -57.04 41.68
N SER A 349 13.03 -57.58 42.39
CA SER A 349 13.23 -59.03 42.50
C SER A 349 12.02 -59.70 43.17
N ALA A 350 11.76 -60.96 42.81
CA ALA A 350 10.57 -61.69 43.27
C ALA A 350 10.44 -61.82 44.80
N GLU A 351 11.55 -61.69 45.53
CA GLU A 351 11.63 -61.72 47.00
C GLU A 351 11.12 -60.43 47.65
N LEU A 352 11.15 -59.31 46.93
CA LEU A 352 10.74 -57.99 47.41
C LEU A 352 9.30 -57.64 47.00
N ILE A 353 8.63 -58.52 46.24
CA ILE A 353 7.23 -58.35 45.84
C ILE A 353 6.34 -59.03 46.87
N ARG A 354 5.41 -58.26 47.44
CA ARG A 354 4.41 -58.79 48.37
C ARG A 354 3.51 -59.76 47.61
N ARG A 355 3.57 -61.05 47.97
CA ARG A 355 2.65 -62.07 47.44
C ARG A 355 1.23 -61.75 47.95
N PRO A 356 0.19 -61.97 47.11
CA PRO A 356 -1.18 -61.61 47.43
C PRO A 356 -1.68 -62.26 48.72
#